data_AF-A0A0F9T6F9-F1
#
_entry.id   AF-A0A0F9T6F9-F1
#
_cell.length_a   1.000
_cell.length_b   1.000
_cell.length_c   1.000
_cell.angle_alpha   90.00
_cell.angle_beta   90.00
_cell.angle_gamma   90.00
#
_symmetry.space_group_name_H-M   'P 1'
#
loop_
_entity.id
_entity.type
_entity.pdbx_description
1 polymer ?
#
loop_
_entity_poly.entity_id
_entity_poly.type
_entity_poly.pdbx_seq_one_letter_code
_entity_poly.pdbx_strand_id
1 'polypeptide(L)'
;MAIRFYCEIDGMQDNWIEVGSVWTRRDDKQLMAVEDMEPYFEQLHRLGEACHIVLPDDVVINDIAELSEENLGEDIDLRLWGFIVGVLYRAREHLRSLGNWSARLSSDGTGRT
;
A
#
# COMPACT_ATOMS: atom_id res chain seq x y z
N MET A 1 -8.06 10.86 4.56
CA MET A 1 -8.98 9.71 4.41
C MET A 1 -8.08 8.56 4.00
N ALA A 2 -8.05 7.50 4.81
CA ALA A 2 -7.16 6.37 4.59
C ALA A 2 -7.92 5.19 4.01
N ILE A 3 -7.19 4.33 3.31
CA ILE A 3 -7.61 3.00 2.92
C ILE A 3 -6.85 2.04 3.83
N ARG A 4 -7.59 1.23 4.61
CA ARG A 4 -6.99 0.21 5.47
C ARG A 4 -6.90 -1.12 4.73
N PHE A 5 -5.71 -1.70 4.73
CA PHE A 5 -5.43 -3.03 4.20
C PHE A 5 -5.19 -3.98 5.35
N TYR A 6 -5.95 -5.07 5.42
CA TYR A 6 -5.75 -6.15 6.38
C TYR A 6 -4.89 -7.25 5.76
N CYS A 7 -4.09 -7.90 6.59
CA CYS A 7 -3.44 -9.14 6.20
C CYS A 7 -4.49 -10.25 6.15
N GLU A 8 -4.67 -10.87 4.99
CA GLU A 8 -5.68 -11.93 4.81
C GLU A 8 -5.10 -13.35 5.07
N ILE A 9 -3.85 -13.42 5.54
CA ILE A 9 -3.17 -14.69 5.80
C ILE A 9 -3.67 -15.26 7.13
N ASP A 10 -3.99 -16.56 7.13
CA ASP A 10 -4.48 -17.22 8.32
C ASP A 10 -3.43 -17.25 9.45
N GLY A 11 -3.86 -16.84 10.65
CA GLY A 11 -3.01 -16.61 11.81
C GLY A 11 -2.31 -15.24 11.85
N MET A 12 -2.58 -14.34 10.90
CA MET A 12 -1.96 -13.01 10.81
C MET A 12 -2.97 -11.88 10.61
N GLN A 13 -4.27 -12.15 10.77
CA GLN A 13 -5.35 -11.23 10.41
C GLN A 13 -5.41 -9.95 11.27
N ASP A 14 -4.72 -9.94 12.41
CA ASP A 14 -4.60 -8.75 13.24
C ASP A 14 -3.69 -7.68 12.61
N ASN A 15 -2.84 -8.06 11.66
CA ASN A 15 -1.94 -7.13 10.97
C ASN A 15 -2.68 -6.25 9.97
N TRP A 16 -2.47 -4.94 10.03
CA TRP A 16 -3.02 -3.99 9.06
C TRP A 16 -2.12 -2.77 8.83
N ILE A 17 -2.29 -2.15 7.66
CA ILE A 17 -1.64 -0.88 7.29
C ILE A 17 -2.68 0.05 6.67
N GLU A 18 -2.68 1.31 7.09
CA GLU A 18 -3.46 2.39 6.52
C GLU A 18 -2.60 3.23 5.57
N VAL A 19 -3.13 3.48 4.38
CA VAL A 19 -2.47 4.25 3.33
C VAL A 19 -3.39 5.39 2.91
N GLY A 20 -2.86 6.60 2.76
CA GLY A 20 -3.63 7.77 2.37
C GLY A 20 -4.27 7.59 0.99
N SER A 21 -5.51 8.06 0.83
CA SER A 21 -6.28 7.87 -0.41
C SER A 21 -6.01 8.90 -1.50
N VAL A 22 -5.15 9.90 -1.24
CA VAL A 22 -4.89 11.02 -2.17
C VAL A 22 -3.47 10.91 -2.71
N TRP A 23 -3.34 10.27 -3.87
CA TRP A 23 -2.06 10.11 -4.56
C TRP A 23 -2.00 11.01 -5.79
N THR A 24 -0.86 11.63 -5.98
CA THR A 24 -0.51 12.36 -7.20
C THR A 24 0.13 11.41 -8.21
N ARG A 25 0.19 11.85 -9.48
CA ARG A 25 0.94 11.12 -10.51
C ARG A 25 2.44 11.05 -10.24
N ARG A 26 2.99 11.97 -9.43
CA ARG A 26 4.38 11.91 -8.97
C ARG A 26 4.58 10.72 -8.05
N ASP A 27 3.64 10.49 -7.15
CA ASP A 27 3.68 9.38 -6.19
C ASP A 27 3.66 8.03 -6.92
N ASP A 28 2.75 7.88 -7.89
CA ASP A 28 2.70 6.70 -8.77
C ASP A 28 4.05 6.48 -9.49
N LYS A 29 4.63 7.53 -10.09
CA LYS A 29 5.91 7.42 -10.78
C LYS A 29 7.06 7.06 -9.84
N GLN A 30 7.07 7.61 -8.63
CA GLN A 30 8.11 7.31 -7.63
C GLN A 30 8.02 5.86 -7.18
N LEU A 31 6.83 5.36 -6.85
CA LEU A 31 6.64 3.95 -6.49
C LEU A 31 7.07 2.99 -7.61
N MET A 32 6.78 3.32 -8.88
CA MET A 32 7.18 2.49 -10.03
C MET A 32 8.68 2.56 -10.36
N ALA A 33 9.42 3.48 -9.75
CA ALA A 33 10.86 3.63 -9.94
C ALA A 33 11.68 3.07 -8.77
N VAL A 34 11.03 2.43 -7.79
CA VAL A 34 11.68 1.75 -6.68
C VAL A 34 12.41 0.51 -7.21
N GLU A 35 13.71 0.41 -6.93
CA GLU A 35 14.57 -0.71 -7.36
C GLU A 35 15.02 -1.59 -6.17
N ASP A 36 14.92 -1.07 -4.96
CA ASP A 36 15.39 -1.62 -3.69
C ASP A 36 14.43 -1.28 -2.53
N MET A 37 14.70 -1.82 -1.33
CA MET A 37 13.77 -1.73 -0.21
C MET A 37 13.79 -0.37 0.50
N GLU A 38 14.94 0.31 0.56
CA GLU A 38 15.04 1.59 1.25
C GLU A 38 14.09 2.65 0.66
N PRO A 39 14.06 2.91 -0.67
CA PRO A 39 13.11 3.86 -1.27
C PRO A 39 11.67 3.37 -1.20
N TYR A 40 11.42 2.06 -1.08
CA TYR A 40 10.08 1.54 -0.79
C TYR A 40 9.60 2.03 0.57
N PHE A 41 10.41 1.87 1.61
CA PHE A 41 10.06 2.32 2.96
C PHE A 41 9.92 3.84 3.06
N GLU A 42 10.76 4.61 2.36
CA GLU A 42 10.58 6.07 2.25
C GLU A 42 9.20 6.44 1.67
N GLN A 43 8.75 5.73 0.64
CA GLN A 43 7.41 5.93 0.07
C GLN A 43 6.32 5.46 1.04
N LEU A 44 6.55 4.38 1.78
CA LEU A 44 5.61 3.87 2.78
C LEU A 44 5.42 4.85 3.92
N HIS A 45 6.50 5.45 4.45
CA HIS A 45 6.41 6.46 5.50
C HIS A 45 5.68 7.72 5.04
N ARG A 46 5.86 8.08 3.77
CA ARG A 46 5.24 9.27 3.20
C ARG A 46 3.76 9.08 2.87
N LEU A 47 3.37 7.91 2.38
CA LEU A 47 2.02 7.60 1.91
C LEU A 47 1.17 6.85 2.93
N GLY A 48 1.80 6.22 3.92
CA GLY A 48 1.13 5.55 5.03
C GLY A 48 0.66 6.54 6.10
N GLU A 49 -0.45 6.20 6.76
CA GLU A 49 -1.04 7.02 7.83
C GLU A 49 -0.94 6.33 9.20
N ALA A 50 -1.08 5.00 9.27
CA ALA A 50 -0.98 4.22 10.49
C ALA A 50 -0.72 2.73 10.18
N CYS A 51 -0.27 1.95 11.15
CA CYS A 51 -0.18 0.50 11.04
C CYS A 51 -0.43 -0.21 12.36
N HIS A 52 -0.57 -1.52 12.27
CA HIS A 52 -0.44 -2.45 13.38
C HIS A 52 0.18 -3.71 12.83
N ILE A 53 1.46 -3.92 13.13
CA ILE A 53 2.22 -5.09 12.68
C ILE A 53 2.71 -5.84 13.92
N VAL A 54 2.30 -7.09 14.05
CA VAL A 54 2.72 -8.02 15.10
C VAL A 54 3.77 -8.95 14.50
N LEU A 55 4.98 -8.85 15.01
CA LEU A 55 6.12 -9.68 14.62
C LEU A 55 6.09 -11.04 15.34
N PRO A 56 6.88 -12.04 14.87
CA PRO A 56 6.89 -13.39 15.45
C PRO A 56 7.32 -13.47 16.94
N ASP A 57 7.99 -12.44 17.45
CA ASP A 57 8.47 -12.31 18.83
C ASP A 57 7.51 -11.49 19.73
N ASP A 58 6.26 -11.34 19.30
CA ASP A 58 5.22 -10.52 19.94
C ASP A 58 5.56 -9.01 20.01
N VAL A 59 6.57 -8.55 19.26
CA VAL A 59 6.83 -7.11 19.09
C VAL A 59 5.77 -6.52 18.19
N VAL A 60 5.19 -5.39 18.63
CA VAL A 60 4.13 -4.69 17.89
C VAL A 60 4.63 -3.34 17.41
N ILE A 61 4.65 -3.14 16.09
CA ILE A 61 4.93 -1.86 15.45
C ILE A 61 3.59 -1.18 15.14
N ASN A 62 3.36 0.00 15.72
CA ASN A 62 2.13 0.80 15.50
C ASN A 62 2.40 2.15 14.83
N ASP A 63 3.66 2.55 14.72
CA ASP A 63 4.06 3.74 13.97
C ASP A 63 4.54 3.32 12.58
N ILE A 64 3.98 3.95 11.55
CA ILE A 64 4.40 3.68 10.17
C ILE A 64 5.87 4.05 9.94
N ALA A 65 6.37 5.09 10.63
CA ALA A 65 7.75 5.55 10.52
C ALA A 65 8.76 4.52 11.09
N GLU A 66 8.29 3.59 11.91
CA GLU A 66 9.10 2.50 12.46
C GLU A 66 9.18 1.29 11.51
N LEU A 67 8.43 1.26 10.40
CA LEU A 67 8.56 0.18 9.42
C LEU A 67 9.80 0.39 8.56
N SER A 68 10.87 -0.36 8.83
CA SER A 68 12.10 -0.38 8.05
C SER A 68 12.61 -1.81 7.94
N GLU A 69 13.53 -2.07 7.01
CA GLU A 69 14.17 -3.38 6.88
C GLU A 69 14.90 -3.78 8.19
N GLU A 70 15.52 -2.80 8.86
CA GLU A 70 16.19 -3.00 10.15
C GLU A 70 15.22 -3.42 11.27
N ASN A 71 14.10 -2.72 11.41
CA ASN A 71 13.15 -2.98 12.50
C ASN A 71 12.31 -4.24 12.29
N LEU A 72 12.12 -4.65 11.03
CA LEU A 72 11.43 -5.90 10.71
C LEU A 72 12.35 -7.12 10.89
N GLY A 73 13.67 -6.93 10.73
CA GLY A 73 14.68 -7.97 10.91
C GLY A 73 14.69 -9.01 9.79
N GLU A 74 15.75 -9.83 9.75
CA GLU A 74 15.93 -10.87 8.73
C GLU A 74 15.02 -12.10 8.94
N ASP A 75 14.54 -12.31 10.16
CA ASP A 75 13.74 -13.47 10.56
C ASP A 75 12.22 -13.27 10.40
N ILE A 76 11.80 -12.14 9.81
CA ILE A 76 10.38 -11.88 9.56
C ILE A 76 9.75 -12.98 8.69
N ASP A 77 8.52 -13.37 9.03
CA ASP A 77 7.78 -14.32 8.20
C ASP A 77 7.58 -13.74 6.79
N LEU A 78 8.03 -14.47 5.77
CA LEU A 78 7.99 -14.05 4.37
C LEU A 78 6.58 -13.66 3.89
N ARG A 79 5.53 -14.23 4.48
CA ARG A 79 4.14 -13.92 4.16
C ARG A 79 3.76 -12.53 4.69
N LEU A 80 4.18 -12.20 5.90
CA LEU A 80 4.00 -10.87 6.50
C LEU A 80 4.85 -9.83 5.76
N TRP A 81 6.10 -10.17 5.44
CA TRP A 81 6.95 -9.35 4.57
C TRP A 81 6.25 -9.02 3.26
N GLY A 82 5.75 -10.04 2.55
CA GLY A 82 5.02 -9.88 1.29
C GLY A 82 3.77 -8.99 1.41
N PHE A 83 3.09 -9.01 2.55
CA PHE A 83 2.00 -8.09 2.84
C PHE A 83 2.49 -6.65 2.97
N ILE A 84 3.52 -6.40 3.79
CA ILE A 84 4.10 -5.07 4.04
C ILE A 84 4.65 -4.45 2.75
N VAL A 85 5.46 -5.20 1.98
CA VAL A 85 6.05 -4.70 0.72
C VAL A 85 5.06 -4.68 -0.45
N GLY A 86 3.89 -5.29 -0.28
CA GLY A 86 2.82 -5.31 -1.28
C GLY A 86 1.79 -4.19 -1.12
N VAL A 87 1.70 -3.56 0.06
CA VAL A 87 0.54 -2.70 0.39
C VAL A 87 0.43 -1.47 -0.51
N LEU A 88 1.54 -0.81 -0.82
CA LEU A 88 1.51 0.39 -1.69
C LEU A 88 1.06 0.03 -3.12
N TYR A 89 1.48 -1.12 -3.63
CA TYR A 89 1.05 -1.59 -4.96
C TYR A 89 -0.44 -1.92 -5.00
N ARG A 90 -0.98 -2.50 -3.92
CA ARG A 90 -2.43 -2.74 -3.78
C ARG A 90 -3.21 -1.43 -3.68
N ALA A 91 -2.71 -0.47 -2.91
CA ALA A 91 -3.32 0.85 -2.79
C ALA A 91 -3.36 1.59 -4.12
N ARG A 92 -2.24 1.57 -4.85
CA ARG A 92 -2.13 2.11 -6.21
C ARG A 92 -3.18 1.54 -7.15
N GLU A 93 -3.30 0.21 -7.22
CA GLU A 93 -4.24 -0.44 -8.14
C GLU A 93 -5.69 -0.11 -7.76
N HIS A 94 -6.00 -0.13 -6.46
CA HIS A 94 -7.31 0.29 -5.96
C HIS A 94 -7.66 1.72 -6.41
N LEU A 95 -6.76 2.69 -6.20
CA LEU A 95 -6.98 4.09 -6.59
C LEU A 95 -7.15 4.26 -8.10
N ARG A 96 -6.35 3.55 -8.91
CA ARG A 96 -6.48 3.57 -10.38
C ARG A 96 -7.82 3.01 -10.83
N SER A 97 -8.29 1.94 -10.18
CA SER A 97 -9.60 1.36 -10.48
C SER A 97 -10.71 2.39 -10.29
N LEU A 98 -10.72 3.16 -9.18
CA LEU A 98 -11.73 4.18 -8.91
C LEU A 98 -11.80 5.26 -9.99
N GLY A 99 -10.64 5.68 -10.51
CA GLY A 99 -10.55 6.61 -11.64
C GLY A 99 -11.15 6.04 -12.93
N ASN A 100 -10.87 4.77 -13.24
CA ASN A 100 -11.46 4.09 -14.40
C ASN A 100 -12.98 3.96 -14.29
N TRP A 101 -13.51 3.62 -13.11
CA TRP A 101 -14.95 3.54 -12.87
C TRP A 101 -15.65 4.91 -12.97
N SER A 102 -14.92 6.00 -12.70
CA SER A 102 -15.44 7.37 -12.82
C SER A 102 -15.46 7.88 -14.26
N ALA A 103 -14.78 7.20 -15.19
CA ALA A 103 -14.82 7.54 -16.61
C ALA A 103 -16.16 7.11 -17.22
N ARG A 104 -17.09 8.06 -17.40
CA ARG A 104 -18.26 7.84 -18.26
C ARG A 104 -17.79 7.69 -19.70
N LEU A 105 -18.17 6.60 -20.36
CA LEU A 105 -18.12 6.50 -21.81
C LEU A 105 -18.96 7.63 -22.40
N SER A 106 -18.29 8.66 -22.93
CA SER A 106 -18.89 9.62 -23.84
C SER A 106 -18.97 8.97 -25.22
N SER A 107 -19.89 8.05 -25.41
CA SER A 107 -20.24 7.56 -26.75
C SER A 107 -21.76 7.63 -26.92
N ASP A 108 -22.25 8.83 -27.19
CA ASP A 108 -23.53 9.04 -27.87
C ASP A 108 -23.43 10.35 -28.67
N GLY A 109 -23.37 10.24 -30.01
CA GLY A 109 -23.42 11.45 -30.84
C GLY A 109 -22.92 11.36 -32.28
N THR A 110 -22.58 10.21 -32.87
CA THR A 110 -22.47 10.08 -34.33
C THR A 110 -23.84 9.80 -34.96
N GLY A 111 -24.78 10.72 -34.74
CA GLY A 111 -25.97 10.86 -35.58
C GLY A 111 -25.68 11.89 -36.67
N ARG A 112 -25.14 11.45 -37.81
CA ARG A 112 -25.18 12.23 -39.05
C ARG A 112 -25.97 11.42 -40.08
N THR A 113 -27.23 11.84 -40.21
CA THR A 113 -28.10 11.66 -41.39
C THR A 113 -27.44 12.15 -42.66
#